data_AF-A0A2H0SM32-F1
#
_entry.id   AF-A0A2H0SM32-F1
#
_cell.length_a   1.000
_cell.length_b   1.000
_cell.length_c   1.000
_cell.angle_alpha   90.00
_cell.angle_beta   90.00
_cell.angle_gamma   90.00
#
_symmetry.space_group_name_H-M   'P 1'
#
loop_
_entity.id
_entity.type
_entity.pdbx_description
1 polymer ?
#
loop_
_entity_poly.entity_id
_entity_poly.type
_entity_poly.pdbx_seq_one_letter_code
_entity_poly.pdbx_strand_id
1 'polypeptide(L)'
;MMVSLKFIARLLTTLVLVVLGAALQFQWNVVGRFVSNERVRQTISTTKLGSLVNTDLPANVGKVDFSPFWEAWNLLEADYLETDKIDPKVMTDGAIAGMTASLGDPYTMYLNPKDAVRSTEDLAGAFFGVGIELGYVDGTLAVMSPLSGSPAETAGVKAGDLILRIKDDSKAVDETTSNISIMDAVDKIRGPEGTPVTLTLFRDNNGNEPFDVTITRGEIVVKSVELDMVEQGGKRVVHIKLSRFGGRTDGEWD
;
A
#
# COMPACT_ATOMS: atom_id res chain seq x y z
N MET A 1 27.84 -51.64 34.24
CA MET A 1 27.09 -50.37 34.29
C MET A 1 25.91 -50.49 33.33
N MET A 2 24.72 -50.86 33.82
CA MET A 2 23.53 -51.08 32.98
C MET A 2 22.84 -49.74 32.74
N VAL A 3 22.92 -49.22 31.52
CA VAL A 3 22.20 -48.01 31.12
C VAL A 3 20.71 -48.33 31.12
N SER A 4 19.92 -47.57 31.88
CA SER A 4 18.47 -47.76 31.99
C SER A 4 17.81 -47.55 30.62
N LEU A 5 16.88 -48.43 30.24
CA LEU A 5 16.11 -48.32 29.00
C LEU A 5 15.37 -46.96 28.90
N LYS A 6 15.00 -46.38 30.06
CA LYS A 6 14.38 -45.05 30.16
C LYS A 6 15.35 -43.91 29.82
N PHE A 7 16.64 -44.11 30.03
CA PHE A 7 17.69 -43.15 29.67
C PHE A 7 17.92 -43.13 28.15
N ILE A 8 17.96 -44.31 27.52
CA ILE A 8 18.08 -44.44 26.05
C ILE A 8 16.84 -43.84 25.37
N ALA A 9 15.63 -44.10 25.90
CA ALA A 9 14.40 -43.52 25.37
C ALA A 9 14.38 -41.98 25.44
N ARG A 10 14.86 -41.38 26.54
CA ARG A 10 14.97 -39.92 26.68
C ARG A 10 15.99 -39.31 25.73
N LEU A 11 17.09 -40.02 25.48
CA LEU A 11 18.15 -39.57 24.58
C LEU A 11 17.70 -39.61 23.11
N LEU A 12 16.91 -40.62 22.75
CA LEU A 12 16.28 -40.72 21.42
C LEU A 12 15.22 -39.65 21.20
N THR A 13 14.37 -39.35 22.19
CA THR A 13 13.37 -38.29 22.04
C THR A 13 14.00 -36.90 21.91
N THR A 14 15.09 -36.62 22.65
CA THR A 14 15.82 -35.36 22.48
C THR A 14 16.49 -35.24 21.11
N LEU A 15 17.04 -36.34 20.58
CA LEU A 15 17.66 -36.35 19.25
C LEU A 15 16.62 -36.05 18.15
N VAL A 16 15.44 -36.66 18.24
CA VAL A 16 14.34 -36.44 17.28
C VAL A 16 13.85 -34.99 17.29
N LEU A 17 13.73 -34.37 18.47
CA LEU A 17 13.34 -32.96 18.58
C LEU A 17 14.37 -32.00 17.99
N VAL A 18 15.67 -32.27 18.18
CA VAL A 18 16.75 -31.46 17.59
C VAL A 18 16.77 -31.58 16.06
N VAL A 19 16.56 -32.80 15.53
CA VAL A 19 16.50 -33.03 14.07
C VAL A 19 15.27 -32.37 13.45
N LEU A 20 14.10 -32.44 14.12
CA LEU A 20 12.88 -31.75 13.66
C LEU A 20 13.03 -30.22 13.71
N GLY A 21 13.64 -29.68 14.77
CA GLY A 21 13.94 -28.25 14.86
C GLY A 21 14.89 -27.78 13.76
N ALA A 22 15.95 -28.53 13.49
CA ALA A 22 16.88 -28.22 12.40
C ALA A 22 16.22 -28.30 11.01
N ALA A 23 15.32 -29.27 10.80
CA ALA A 23 14.56 -29.39 9.55
C ALA A 23 13.58 -28.22 9.35
N LEU A 24 12.91 -27.76 10.42
CA LEU A 24 12.04 -26.58 10.39
C LEU A 24 12.82 -25.30 10.10
N GLN A 25 14.00 -25.12 10.73
CA GLN A 25 14.89 -23.99 10.47
C GLN A 25 15.40 -23.99 9.02
N PHE A 26 15.71 -25.17 8.48
CA PHE A 26 16.13 -25.33 7.10
C PHE A 26 14.99 -25.03 6.11
N GLN A 27 13.78 -25.51 6.39
CA GLN A 27 12.58 -25.19 5.59
C GLN A 27 12.29 -23.68 5.61
N TRP A 28 12.40 -23.00 6.76
CA TRP A 28 12.18 -21.55 6.85
C TRP A 28 13.24 -20.74 6.08
N ASN A 29 14.51 -21.15 6.14
CA ASN A 29 15.60 -20.49 5.39
C ASN A 29 15.52 -20.74 3.88
N VAL A 30 15.02 -21.91 3.45
CA VAL A 30 14.84 -22.22 2.02
C VAL A 30 13.59 -21.54 1.48
N VAL A 31 12.44 -21.66 2.15
CA VAL A 31 11.17 -21.02 1.74
C VAL A 31 11.24 -19.50 1.85
N GLY A 32 11.87 -18.96 2.91
CA GLY A 32 12.09 -17.53 3.09
C GLY A 32 13.04 -16.91 2.05
N ARG A 33 13.92 -17.72 1.44
CA ARG A 33 14.74 -17.28 0.29
C ARG A 33 13.99 -17.37 -1.05
N PHE A 34 12.96 -18.22 -1.16
CA PHE A 34 12.13 -18.34 -2.36
C PHE A 34 11.01 -17.29 -2.47
N VAL A 35 10.76 -16.49 -1.43
CA VAL A 35 9.92 -15.28 -1.49
C VAL A 35 10.79 -14.01 -1.57
N SER A 36 11.94 -14.11 -2.23
CA SER A 36 12.76 -12.95 -2.58
C SER A 36 12.54 -12.58 -4.05
N ASN A 37 12.44 -11.28 -4.31
CA ASN A 37 11.98 -10.58 -5.53
C ASN A 37 12.76 -10.85 -6.85
N GLU A 38 13.38 -12.01 -7.05
CA GLU A 38 14.18 -12.29 -8.25
C GLU A 38 13.34 -12.42 -9.53
N ARG A 39 12.06 -12.83 -9.43
CA ARG A 39 11.19 -12.95 -10.61
C ARG A 39 10.54 -11.64 -11.08
N VAL A 40 10.59 -10.57 -10.28
CA VAL A 40 10.11 -9.24 -10.70
C VAL A 40 11.19 -8.46 -11.46
N ARG A 41 12.47 -8.80 -11.29
CA ARG A 41 13.57 -8.10 -11.98
C ARG A 41 13.76 -8.48 -13.44
N GLN A 42 13.34 -9.66 -13.88
CA GLN A 42 13.70 -10.14 -15.22
C GLN A 42 12.79 -9.65 -16.35
N THR A 43 11.54 -9.24 -16.07
CA THR A 43 10.61 -8.83 -17.14
C THR A 43 10.74 -7.35 -17.53
N ILE A 44 11.44 -6.52 -16.77
CA ILE A 44 11.66 -5.09 -17.10
C ILE A 44 12.92 -4.89 -17.97
N SER A 45 13.69 -5.96 -18.24
CA SER A 45 15.04 -5.85 -18.80
C SER A 45 15.14 -5.78 -20.34
N THR A 46 14.05 -5.76 -21.10
CA THR A 46 14.11 -5.73 -22.58
C THR A 46 13.89 -4.36 -23.20
N THR A 47 13.51 -3.35 -22.42
CA THR A 47 13.56 -1.94 -22.88
C THR A 47 14.87 -1.32 -22.38
N LYS A 48 15.76 -1.00 -23.31
CA LYS A 48 16.96 -0.17 -23.08
C LYS A 48 16.56 1.28 -22.77
N LEU A 49 15.73 1.50 -21.76
CA LEU A 49 15.62 2.79 -21.09
C LEU A 49 16.87 2.88 -20.21
N GLY A 50 17.95 3.45 -20.77
CA GLY A 50 19.09 3.84 -19.97
C GLY A 50 18.59 4.70 -18.82
N SER A 51 18.93 4.36 -17.58
CA SER A 51 18.53 5.17 -16.43
C SER A 51 19.15 6.55 -16.61
N LEU A 52 18.35 7.53 -17.00
CA LEU A 52 18.71 8.94 -16.94
C LEU A 52 18.68 9.33 -15.46
N VAL A 53 19.66 8.84 -14.69
CA VAL A 53 19.91 9.34 -13.34
C VAL A 53 20.73 10.60 -13.54
N ASN A 54 20.05 11.73 -13.65
CA ASN A 54 20.72 13.02 -13.57
C ASN A 54 21.26 13.19 -12.14
N THR A 55 22.57 13.06 -11.98
CA THR A 55 23.27 13.26 -10.69
C THR A 55 23.71 14.70 -10.47
N ASP A 56 23.52 15.57 -11.48
CA ASP A 56 23.93 16.95 -11.37
C ASP A 56 22.97 17.70 -10.44
N LEU A 57 23.56 18.45 -9.51
CA LEU A 57 22.78 19.36 -8.67
C LEU A 57 22.10 20.41 -9.57
N PRO A 58 20.82 20.72 -9.35
CA PRO A 58 20.14 21.78 -10.09
C PRO A 58 20.92 23.10 -9.94
N ALA A 59 21.02 23.86 -11.03
CA ALA A 59 21.85 25.08 -11.11
C ALA A 59 21.58 26.12 -9.99
N ASN A 60 20.40 26.05 -9.37
CA ASN A 60 19.95 26.98 -8.34
C ASN A 60 20.20 26.46 -6.91
N VAL A 61 20.51 25.18 -6.71
CA VAL A 61 20.72 24.57 -5.38
C VAL A 61 21.96 25.12 -4.70
N GLY A 62 23.02 25.45 -5.47
CA GLY A 62 24.23 26.06 -4.92
C GLY A 62 24.04 27.47 -4.34
N LYS A 63 22.86 28.09 -4.49
CA LYS A 63 22.50 29.38 -3.89
C LYS A 63 21.68 29.25 -2.61
N VAL A 64 21.28 28.03 -2.24
CA VAL A 64 20.45 27.76 -1.06
C VAL A 64 21.36 27.36 0.09
N ASP A 65 21.19 28.00 1.25
CA ASP A 65 21.87 27.63 2.49
C ASP A 65 21.13 26.46 3.16
N PHE A 66 21.79 25.30 3.23
CA PHE A 66 21.28 24.10 3.88
C PHE A 66 21.73 23.95 5.34
N SER A 67 22.46 24.92 5.90
CA SER A 67 22.90 24.86 7.30
C SER A 67 21.74 24.64 8.29
N PRO A 68 20.56 25.31 8.15
CA PRO A 68 19.41 25.06 9.02
C PRO A 68 18.84 23.64 8.92
N PHE A 69 18.91 23.03 7.73
CA PHE A 69 18.47 21.64 7.54
C PHE A 69 19.35 20.67 8.34
N TRP A 70 20.68 20.84 8.25
CA TRP A 70 21.62 20.01 9.00
C TRP A 70 21.58 20.26 10.51
N GLU A 71 21.33 21.50 10.93
CA GLU A 71 21.12 21.83 12.33
C GLU A 71 19.90 21.10 12.89
N ALA A 72 18.75 21.14 12.19
CA ALA A 72 17.55 20.41 12.59
C ALA A 72 17.78 18.89 12.62
N TRP A 73 18.50 18.34 11.63
CA TRP A 73 18.88 16.93 11.61
C TRP A 73 19.70 16.53 12.85
N ASN A 74 20.75 17.31 13.16
CA ASN A 74 21.63 17.03 14.29
C ASN A 74 20.89 17.15 15.63
N LEU A 75 20.00 18.13 15.77
CA LEU A 75 19.17 18.28 16.98
C LEU A 75 18.23 17.09 17.16
N LEU A 76 17.63 16.56 16.09
CA LEU A 76 16.81 15.36 16.17
C LEU A 76 17.64 14.14 16.61
N GLU A 77 18.83 13.94 16.05
CA GLU A 77 19.70 12.82 16.47
C GLU A 77 20.19 12.95 17.92
N ALA A 78 20.42 14.17 18.41
CA ALA A 78 20.95 14.42 19.75
C ALA A 78 19.88 14.40 20.84
N ASP A 79 18.74 15.06 20.59
CA ASP A 79 17.79 15.47 21.64
C ASP A 79 16.41 14.82 21.54
N TYR A 80 16.13 14.04 20.48
CA TYR A 80 14.84 13.37 20.36
C TYR A 80 14.66 12.29 21.45
N LEU A 81 13.46 12.19 22.02
CA LEU A 81 13.19 11.31 23.17
C LEU A 81 13.46 9.83 22.88
N GLU A 82 13.19 9.39 21.66
CA GLU A 82 13.34 8.00 21.21
C GLU A 82 14.44 7.91 20.13
N THR A 83 15.66 8.35 20.46
CA THR A 83 16.81 8.35 19.53
C THR A 83 17.08 6.97 18.92
N ASP A 84 16.75 5.90 19.62
CA ASP A 84 16.86 4.51 19.16
C ASP A 84 15.91 4.15 18.02
N LYS A 85 14.85 4.93 17.81
CA LYS A 85 13.89 4.75 16.71
C LYS A 85 14.17 5.64 15.50
N ILE A 86 15.24 6.44 15.52
CA ILE A 86 15.62 7.29 14.39
C ILE A 86 16.16 6.40 13.26
N ASP A 87 15.53 6.53 12.09
CA ASP A 87 16.01 5.94 10.84
C ASP A 87 16.35 7.08 9.85
N PRO A 88 17.63 7.29 9.51
CA PRO A 88 18.07 8.27 8.51
C PRO A 88 17.34 8.15 7.17
N LYS A 89 16.96 6.93 6.77
CA LYS A 89 16.21 6.73 5.53
C LYS A 89 14.80 7.33 5.64
N VAL A 90 14.13 7.12 6.77
CA VAL A 90 12.79 7.67 7.03
C VAL A 90 12.86 9.20 7.10
N MET A 91 13.88 9.77 7.75
CA MET A 91 14.09 11.22 7.78
C MET A 91 14.32 11.80 6.40
N THR A 92 15.14 11.14 5.57
CA THR A 92 15.39 11.55 4.19
C THR A 92 14.12 11.50 3.35
N ASP A 93 13.38 10.39 3.39
CA ASP A 93 12.12 10.23 2.66
C ASP A 93 11.09 11.30 3.09
N GLY A 94 10.99 11.59 4.40
CA GLY A 94 10.13 12.64 4.94
C GLY A 94 10.53 14.05 4.50
N ALA A 95 11.83 14.34 4.44
CA ALA A 95 12.33 15.62 3.94
C ALA A 95 11.98 15.82 2.46
N ILE A 96 12.14 14.79 1.63
CA ILE A 96 11.79 14.85 0.20
C ILE A 96 10.26 14.98 0.03
N ALA A 97 9.47 14.24 0.82
CA ALA A 97 8.01 14.37 0.81
C ALA A 97 7.58 15.81 1.16
N GLY A 98 8.11 16.37 2.25
CA GLY A 98 7.86 17.76 2.64
C GLY A 98 8.27 18.78 1.57
N MET A 99 9.39 18.55 0.89
CA MET A 99 9.83 19.36 -0.25
C MET A 99 8.80 19.33 -1.40
N THR A 100 8.27 18.16 -1.77
CA THR A 100 7.22 18.09 -2.80
C THR A 100 5.90 18.74 -2.35
N ALA A 101 5.50 18.55 -1.10
CA ALA A 101 4.31 19.18 -0.52
C ALA A 101 4.41 20.72 -0.48
N SER A 102 5.62 21.28 -0.35
CA SER A 102 5.85 22.72 -0.34
C SER A 102 5.42 23.44 -1.63
N LEU A 103 5.22 22.70 -2.73
CA LEU A 103 4.73 23.24 -3.99
C LEU A 103 3.24 23.59 -3.98
N GLY A 104 2.48 23.12 -2.98
CA GLY A 104 1.05 23.38 -2.84
C GLY A 104 0.19 22.70 -3.91
N ASP A 105 0.78 21.83 -4.73
CA ASP A 105 0.07 21.01 -5.71
C ASP A 105 -0.22 19.62 -5.10
N PRO A 106 -1.50 19.27 -4.84
CA PRO A 106 -1.87 18.00 -4.23
C PRO A 106 -1.54 16.77 -5.09
N TYR A 107 -1.21 16.97 -6.37
CA TYR A 107 -0.85 15.90 -7.29
C TYR A 107 0.67 15.72 -7.47
N THR A 108 1.49 16.67 -6.97
CA THR A 108 2.94 16.52 -6.99
C THR A 108 3.42 15.85 -5.72
N MET A 109 3.97 14.65 -5.85
CA MET A 109 4.43 13.89 -4.68
C MET A 109 5.66 13.04 -4.93
N TYR A 110 6.40 12.81 -3.85
CA TYR A 110 7.51 11.86 -3.83
C TYR A 110 6.99 10.43 -3.62
N LEU A 111 7.37 9.52 -4.53
CA LEU A 111 7.12 8.08 -4.39
C LEU A 111 8.39 7.40 -3.88
N ASN A 112 8.39 7.05 -2.60
CA ASN A 112 9.45 6.18 -2.05
C ASN A 112 9.35 4.76 -2.66
N PRO A 113 10.34 3.87 -2.46
CA PRO A 113 10.33 2.54 -3.06
C PRO A 113 9.09 1.70 -2.76
N LYS A 114 8.50 1.84 -1.55
CA LYS A 114 7.29 1.10 -1.15
C LYS A 114 6.07 1.62 -1.92
N ASP A 115 5.95 2.93 -2.10
CA ASP A 115 4.83 3.55 -2.82
C ASP A 115 4.95 3.37 -4.34
N ALA A 116 6.18 3.31 -4.87
CA ALA A 116 6.44 2.95 -6.26
C ALA A 116 6.00 1.51 -6.59
N VAL A 117 6.24 0.56 -5.68
CA VAL A 117 5.75 -0.83 -5.83
C VAL A 117 4.23 -0.85 -5.87
N ARG A 118 3.55 -0.15 -4.96
CA ARG A 118 2.08 -0.05 -4.94
C ARG A 118 1.50 0.57 -6.20
N SER A 119 2.13 1.64 -6.69
CA SER A 119 1.72 2.26 -7.96
C SER A 119 1.84 1.27 -9.12
N THR A 120 2.85 0.40 -9.08
CA THR A 120 3.02 -0.67 -10.08
C THR A 120 1.94 -1.75 -9.93
N GLU A 121 1.58 -2.15 -8.71
CA GLU A 121 0.47 -3.09 -8.46
C GLU A 121 -0.88 -2.55 -8.97
N ASP A 122 -1.13 -1.25 -8.79
CA ASP A 122 -2.35 -0.59 -9.25
C ASP A 122 -2.45 -0.60 -10.78
N LEU A 123 -1.33 -0.36 -11.47
CA LEU A 123 -1.20 -0.50 -12.91
C LEU A 123 -1.34 -1.95 -13.37
N ALA A 124 -0.81 -2.91 -12.61
CA ALA A 124 -0.95 -4.34 -12.89
C ALA A 124 -2.41 -4.83 -12.73
N GLY A 125 -3.21 -4.13 -11.93
CA GLY A 125 -4.66 -4.26 -11.90
C GLY A 125 -5.23 -5.32 -10.97
N ALA A 126 -4.40 -5.87 -10.10
CA ALA A 126 -4.81 -6.69 -8.98
C ALA A 126 -4.02 -6.28 -7.74
N PHE A 127 -4.72 -5.97 -6.66
CA PHE A 127 -4.12 -5.63 -5.37
C PHE A 127 -5.05 -5.98 -4.22
N PHE A 128 -4.54 -6.09 -3.01
CA PHE A 128 -5.35 -6.32 -1.81
C PHE A 128 -5.73 -4.99 -1.15
N GLY A 129 -7.01 -4.82 -0.84
CA GLY A 129 -7.52 -3.59 -0.24
C GLY A 129 -9.03 -3.61 -0.02
N VAL A 130 -9.61 -2.43 0.11
CA VAL A 130 -11.06 -2.25 0.29
C VAL A 130 -11.80 -1.88 -0.99
N GLY A 131 -11.07 -1.42 -2.02
CA GLY A 131 -11.64 -1.05 -3.32
C GLY A 131 -12.36 0.29 -3.33
N ILE A 132 -11.66 1.36 -2.92
CA ILE A 132 -12.15 2.74 -2.90
C ILE A 132 -11.22 3.60 -3.75
N GLU A 133 -11.78 4.43 -4.62
CA GLU A 133 -11.09 5.56 -5.24
C GLU A 133 -11.20 6.78 -4.30
N LEU A 134 -10.05 7.30 -3.88
CA LEU A 134 -9.95 8.41 -2.94
C LEU A 134 -9.69 9.72 -3.67
N GLY A 135 -10.17 10.81 -3.07
CA GLY A 135 -9.89 12.17 -3.50
C GLY A 135 -10.20 13.15 -2.40
N TYR A 136 -10.35 14.42 -2.75
CA TYR A 136 -10.75 15.46 -1.82
C TYR A 136 -12.05 16.12 -2.29
N VAL A 137 -12.96 16.37 -1.35
CA VAL A 137 -14.10 17.28 -1.52
C VAL A 137 -13.92 18.41 -0.52
N ASP A 138 -13.82 19.65 -1.00
CA ASP A 138 -13.61 20.85 -0.18
C ASP A 138 -12.43 20.70 0.81
N GLY A 139 -11.34 20.05 0.38
CA GLY A 139 -10.14 19.81 1.19
C GLY A 139 -10.24 18.68 2.21
N THR A 140 -11.39 17.98 2.28
CA THR A 140 -11.59 16.83 3.16
C THR A 140 -11.43 15.53 2.38
N LEU A 141 -10.73 14.54 2.96
CA LEU A 141 -10.57 13.22 2.34
C LEU A 141 -11.95 12.59 2.10
N ALA A 142 -12.19 12.15 0.87
CA ALA A 142 -13.50 11.68 0.44
C ALA A 142 -13.40 10.47 -0.49
N VAL A 143 -14.47 9.69 -0.50
CA VAL A 143 -14.70 8.62 -1.46
C VAL A 143 -15.19 9.22 -2.76
N MET A 144 -14.38 9.14 -3.82
CA MET A 144 -14.81 9.52 -5.17
C MET A 144 -15.77 8.47 -5.72
N SER A 145 -15.36 7.19 -5.66
CA SER A 145 -16.21 6.06 -6.03
C SER A 145 -15.74 4.78 -5.31
N PRO A 146 -16.65 3.96 -4.76
CA PRO A 146 -16.32 2.56 -4.51
C PRO A 146 -16.17 1.83 -5.85
N LEU A 147 -15.29 0.83 -5.89
CA LEU A 147 -15.16 -0.04 -7.06
C LEU A 147 -16.27 -1.08 -7.08
N SER A 148 -16.79 -1.40 -8.26
CA SER A 148 -17.88 -2.37 -8.38
C SER A 148 -17.45 -3.78 -7.96
N GLY A 149 -18.29 -4.44 -7.17
CA GLY A 149 -18.01 -5.75 -6.57
C GLY A 149 -16.98 -5.73 -5.45
N SER A 150 -16.53 -4.55 -5.00
CA SER A 150 -15.51 -4.44 -3.96
C SER A 150 -16.06 -4.69 -2.55
N PRO A 151 -15.18 -4.99 -1.57
CA PRO A 151 -15.55 -5.03 -0.17
C PRO A 151 -16.20 -3.73 0.33
N ALA A 152 -15.70 -2.57 -0.11
CA ALA A 152 -16.25 -1.28 0.28
C ALA A 152 -17.67 -1.04 -0.26
N GLU A 153 -17.92 -1.39 -1.52
CA GLU A 153 -19.28 -1.32 -2.10
C GLU A 153 -20.24 -2.23 -1.32
N THR A 154 -19.82 -3.45 -1.02
CA THR A 154 -20.60 -4.43 -0.24
C THR A 154 -20.87 -3.93 1.18
N ALA A 155 -19.94 -3.20 1.77
CA ALA A 155 -20.07 -2.59 3.10
C ALA A 155 -20.93 -1.31 3.12
N GLY A 156 -21.46 -0.87 1.96
CA GLY A 156 -22.36 0.29 1.86
C GLY A 156 -21.67 1.65 1.82
N VAL A 157 -20.36 1.67 1.51
CA VAL A 157 -19.62 2.89 1.19
C VAL A 157 -20.15 3.46 -0.13
N LYS A 158 -20.30 4.78 -0.21
CA LYS A 158 -20.84 5.48 -1.38
C LYS A 158 -19.95 6.63 -1.82
N ALA A 159 -20.07 7.01 -3.09
CA ALA A 159 -19.50 8.24 -3.61
C ALA A 159 -19.99 9.45 -2.79
N GLY A 160 -19.07 10.34 -2.45
CA GLY A 160 -19.32 11.53 -1.63
C GLY A 160 -19.22 11.31 -0.11
N ASP A 161 -18.96 10.08 0.36
CA ASP A 161 -18.67 9.85 1.78
C ASP A 161 -17.36 10.56 2.17
N LEU A 162 -17.42 11.44 3.17
CA LEU A 162 -16.23 12.03 3.78
C LEU A 162 -15.64 11.04 4.77
N ILE A 163 -14.36 10.72 4.62
CA ILE A 163 -13.65 9.84 5.55
C ILE A 163 -13.06 10.72 6.62
N LEU A 164 -13.55 10.62 7.86
CA LEU A 164 -13.13 11.46 8.99
C LEU A 164 -12.04 10.84 9.85
N ARG A 165 -12.00 9.50 9.89
CA ARG A 165 -11.07 8.74 10.73
C ARG A 165 -10.81 7.36 10.13
N ILE A 166 -9.59 6.87 10.29
CA ILE A 166 -9.18 5.51 9.89
C ILE A 166 -8.73 4.79 11.16
N LYS A 167 -9.26 3.58 11.38
CA LYS A 167 -8.88 2.72 12.49
C LYS A 167 -8.51 1.32 12.01
N ASP A 168 -7.35 0.83 12.44
CA ASP A 168 -6.86 -0.51 12.20
C ASP A 168 -6.01 -0.98 13.41
N ASP A 169 -6.57 -1.89 14.20
CA ASP A 169 -5.93 -2.42 15.41
C ASP A 169 -4.64 -3.20 15.08
N SER A 170 -4.59 -3.88 13.92
CA SER A 170 -3.41 -4.68 13.51
C SER A 170 -2.21 -3.81 13.15
N LYS A 171 -2.47 -2.54 12.80
CA LYS A 171 -1.45 -1.56 12.41
C LYS A 171 -1.27 -0.45 13.45
N ALA A 172 -1.95 -0.55 14.60
CA ALA A 172 -2.00 0.47 15.63
C ALA A 172 -2.37 1.86 15.08
N VAL A 173 -3.30 1.90 14.10
CA VAL A 173 -3.80 3.14 13.50
C VAL A 173 -5.12 3.49 14.17
N ASP A 174 -5.20 4.71 14.72
CA ASP A 174 -6.45 5.35 15.16
C ASP A 174 -6.26 6.86 15.01
N GLU A 175 -6.54 7.36 13.81
CA GLU A 175 -6.17 8.73 13.43
C GLU A 175 -7.27 9.41 12.61
N THR A 176 -7.51 10.69 12.90
CA THR A 176 -8.36 11.54 12.07
C THR A 176 -7.67 11.84 10.75
N THR A 177 -8.45 12.04 9.69
CA THR A 177 -7.96 12.30 8.32
C THR A 177 -7.81 13.79 8.01
N SER A 178 -7.83 14.66 9.01
CA SER A 178 -7.60 16.09 8.81
C SER A 178 -6.19 16.31 8.27
N ASN A 179 -6.07 16.96 7.10
CA ASN A 179 -4.80 17.21 6.41
C ASN A 179 -3.98 15.95 6.08
N ILE A 180 -4.59 14.76 6.02
CA ILE A 180 -3.89 13.54 5.59
C ILE A 180 -3.66 13.59 4.08
N SER A 181 -2.48 13.15 3.61
CA SER A 181 -2.26 12.96 2.18
C SER A 181 -3.03 11.74 1.66
N ILE A 182 -3.36 11.71 0.36
CA ILE A 182 -4.01 10.53 -0.24
C ILE A 182 -3.15 9.29 -0.04
N MET A 183 -1.82 9.40 -0.19
CA MET A 183 -0.94 8.23 -0.05
C MET A 183 -0.83 7.73 1.38
N ASP A 184 -0.84 8.61 2.37
CA ASP A 184 -0.88 8.19 3.78
C ASP A 184 -2.21 7.51 4.10
N ALA A 185 -3.33 8.03 3.57
CA ALA A 185 -4.62 7.38 3.71
C ALA A 185 -4.63 6.00 3.04
N VAL A 186 -4.10 5.89 1.82
CA VAL A 186 -3.92 4.60 1.11
C VAL A 186 -3.05 3.66 1.92
N ASP A 187 -1.93 4.12 2.48
CA ASP A 187 -1.03 3.31 3.30
C ASP A 187 -1.75 2.75 4.51
N LYS A 188 -2.54 3.57 5.21
CA LYS A 188 -3.31 3.17 6.40
C LYS A 188 -4.44 2.21 6.03
N ILE A 189 -5.17 2.47 4.94
CA ILE A 189 -6.33 1.68 4.50
C ILE A 189 -5.92 0.34 3.87
N ARG A 190 -4.82 0.26 3.11
CA ARG A 190 -4.32 -1.01 2.56
C ARG A 190 -3.76 -1.93 3.64
N GLY A 191 -3.79 -3.22 3.38
CA GLY A 191 -3.33 -4.24 4.30
C GLY A 191 -3.55 -5.65 3.75
N PRO A 192 -3.14 -6.68 4.51
CA PRO A 192 -3.29 -8.07 4.07
C PRO A 192 -4.75 -8.46 3.84
N GLU A 193 -4.97 -9.41 2.93
CA GLU A 193 -6.28 -10.01 2.70
C GLU A 193 -6.89 -10.55 4.00
N GLY A 194 -8.20 -10.40 4.16
CA GLY A 194 -8.96 -10.92 5.31
C GLY A 194 -8.82 -10.08 6.58
N THR A 195 -7.98 -9.05 6.60
CA THR A 195 -7.86 -8.15 7.76
C THR A 195 -8.88 -7.02 7.69
N PRO A 196 -9.46 -6.60 8.83
CA PRO A 196 -10.44 -5.52 8.85
C PRO A 196 -9.78 -4.13 8.93
N VAL A 197 -10.45 -3.13 8.38
CA VAL A 197 -10.21 -1.70 8.64
C VAL A 197 -11.55 -1.03 8.91
N THR A 198 -11.59 -0.10 9.87
CA THR A 198 -12.80 0.67 10.17
C THR A 198 -12.62 2.10 9.72
N LEU A 199 -13.56 2.60 8.93
CA LEU A 199 -13.63 3.99 8.49
C LEU A 199 -14.78 4.68 9.21
N THR A 200 -14.51 5.81 9.86
CA THR A 200 -15.57 6.70 10.33
C THR A 200 -15.93 7.62 9.17
N LEU A 201 -17.15 7.49 8.66
CA LEU A 201 -17.66 8.20 7.48
C LEU A 201 -18.70 9.25 7.87
N PHE A 202 -18.79 10.31 7.08
CA PHE A 202 -19.87 11.29 7.14
C PHE A 202 -20.52 11.45 5.77
N ARG A 203 -21.86 11.53 5.77
CA ARG A 203 -22.70 11.61 4.57
C ARG A 203 -23.84 12.58 4.83
N ASP A 204 -23.90 13.67 4.07
CA ASP A 204 -24.90 14.76 4.23
C ASP A 204 -26.35 14.27 4.33
N ASN A 205 -26.69 13.21 3.59
CA ASN A 205 -28.06 12.69 3.51
C ASN A 205 -28.37 11.61 4.57
N ASN A 206 -27.49 11.41 5.57
CA ASN A 206 -27.62 10.34 6.58
C ASN A 206 -27.75 10.87 8.01
N GLY A 207 -28.71 11.78 8.23
CA GLY A 207 -29.02 12.26 9.58
C GLY A 207 -27.97 13.18 10.22
N ASN A 208 -26.97 13.64 9.46
CA ASN A 208 -25.87 14.52 9.89
C ASN A 208 -24.99 13.96 11.03
N GLU A 209 -24.95 12.65 11.23
CA GLU A 209 -24.06 12.02 12.21
C GLU A 209 -23.00 11.13 11.54
N PRO A 210 -21.74 11.18 11.99
CA PRO A 210 -20.72 10.23 11.56
C PRO A 210 -21.09 8.79 11.94
N PHE A 211 -20.73 7.84 11.09
CA PHE A 211 -20.98 6.41 11.33
C PHE A 211 -19.75 5.57 10.97
N ASP A 212 -19.55 4.47 11.70
CA ASP A 212 -18.42 3.57 11.47
C ASP A 212 -18.81 2.46 10.48
N VAL A 213 -17.92 2.18 9.54
CA VAL A 213 -18.02 1.06 8.60
C VAL A 213 -16.75 0.21 8.71
N THR A 214 -16.90 -1.03 9.17
CA THR A 214 -15.82 -2.02 9.16
C THR A 214 -15.83 -2.78 7.84
N ILE A 215 -14.70 -2.76 7.13
CA ILE A 215 -14.52 -3.36 5.82
C ILE A 215 -13.41 -4.40 5.92
N THR A 216 -13.70 -5.63 5.51
CA THR A 216 -12.68 -6.68 5.40
C THR A 216 -11.95 -6.57 4.07
N ARG A 217 -10.63 -6.50 4.10
CA ARG A 217 -9.81 -6.39 2.89
C ARG A 217 -9.92 -7.65 2.03
N GLY A 218 -10.03 -7.47 0.73
CA GLY A 218 -10.11 -8.55 -0.25
C GLY A 218 -9.24 -8.25 -1.47
N GLU A 219 -9.14 -9.23 -2.36
CA GLU A 219 -8.56 -9.01 -3.69
C GLU A 219 -9.44 -8.04 -4.50
N ILE A 220 -8.83 -6.99 -5.04
CA ILE A 220 -9.46 -6.01 -5.89
C ILE A 220 -8.98 -6.26 -7.31
N VAL A 221 -9.86 -6.78 -8.16
CA VAL A 221 -9.61 -6.98 -9.58
C VAL A 221 -10.36 -5.90 -10.35
N VAL A 222 -9.62 -4.95 -10.91
CA VAL A 222 -10.22 -3.87 -11.71
C VAL A 222 -10.16 -4.26 -13.18
N LYS A 223 -11.30 -4.71 -13.71
CA LYS A 223 -11.48 -4.95 -15.13
C LYS A 223 -11.31 -3.65 -15.90
N SER A 224 -10.47 -3.71 -16.91
CA SER A 224 -10.20 -2.61 -17.83
C SER A 224 -11.22 -2.61 -18.96
N VAL A 225 -11.66 -3.79 -19.41
CA VAL A 225 -12.67 -3.96 -20.47
C VAL A 225 -13.89 -4.72 -19.94
N GLU A 226 -15.08 -4.16 -20.19
CA GLU A 226 -16.37 -4.81 -19.96
C GLU A 226 -17.16 -4.88 -21.28
N LEU A 227 -17.85 -6.00 -21.51
CA LEU A 227 -18.61 -6.26 -22.73
C LEU A 227 -20.07 -6.52 -22.38
N ASP A 228 -20.97 -5.72 -22.96
CA ASP A 228 -22.41 -5.90 -22.84
C ASP A 228 -23.06 -6.01 -24.22
N MET A 229 -24.02 -6.92 -24.36
CA MET A 229 -24.87 -6.99 -25.56
C MET A 229 -26.11 -6.13 -25.34
N VAL A 230 -26.28 -5.12 -26.18
CA VAL A 230 -27.43 -4.19 -26.12
C VAL A 230 -28.24 -4.24 -27.41
N GLU A 231 -29.56 -4.18 -27.28
CA GLU A 231 -30.45 -3.98 -28.43
C GLU A 231 -30.76 -2.50 -28.62
N GLN A 232 -30.42 -1.96 -29.80
CA GLN A 232 -30.83 -0.64 -30.22
C GLN A 232 -31.48 -0.70 -31.59
N GLY A 233 -32.73 -0.22 -31.68
CA GLY A 233 -33.47 -0.16 -32.95
C GLY A 233 -33.67 -1.52 -33.62
N GLY A 234 -33.85 -2.60 -32.84
CA GLY A 234 -34.01 -3.96 -33.34
C GLY A 234 -32.73 -4.61 -33.88
N LYS A 235 -31.55 -4.01 -33.63
CA LYS A 235 -30.24 -4.59 -33.95
C LYS A 235 -29.49 -4.90 -32.67
N ARG A 236 -28.78 -6.03 -32.66
CA ARG A 236 -27.83 -6.39 -31.59
C ARG A 236 -26.52 -5.66 -31.81
N VAL A 237 -26.07 -4.93 -30.79
CA VAL A 237 -24.81 -4.17 -30.78
C VAL A 237 -23.99 -4.64 -29.58
N VAL A 238 -22.68 -4.81 -29.77
CA VAL A 238 -21.74 -5.04 -28.67
C VAL A 238 -21.33 -3.66 -28.14
N HIS A 239 -21.60 -3.41 -26.87
CA HIS A 239 -21.11 -2.24 -26.16
C HIS A 239 -19.82 -2.63 -25.42
N ILE A 240 -18.71 -2.00 -25.81
CA ILE A 240 -17.40 -2.19 -25.17
C ILE A 240 -17.12 -0.97 -24.30
N LYS A 241 -17.00 -1.20 -22.99
CA LYS A 241 -16.64 -0.16 -22.03
C LYS A 241 -15.18 -0.36 -21.62
N LEU A 242 -14.34 0.60 -22.01
CA LEU A 242 -12.94 0.68 -21.60
C LEU A 242 -12.83 1.69 -20.45
N SER A 243 -12.68 1.19 -19.22
CA SER A 243 -12.65 2.00 -18.00
C SER A 243 -11.28 2.60 -17.72
N ARG A 244 -10.21 1.92 -18.15
CA ARG A 244 -8.82 2.34 -17.94
C ARG A 244 -7.84 1.64 -18.87
N PHE A 245 -6.63 2.20 -18.95
CA PHE A 245 -5.48 1.56 -19.59
C PHE A 245 -4.52 1.06 -18.51
N GLY A 246 -4.39 -0.25 -18.38
CA GLY A 246 -3.52 -0.92 -17.40
C GLY A 246 -2.91 -2.20 -17.96
N GLY A 247 -2.13 -2.91 -17.15
CA GLY A 247 -1.40 -4.10 -17.57
C GLY A 247 -2.27 -5.26 -18.05
N ARG A 248 -3.57 -5.24 -17.70
CA ARG A 248 -4.55 -6.26 -18.13
C ARG A 248 -5.33 -5.86 -19.38
N THR A 249 -5.31 -4.59 -19.78
CA THR A 249 -6.15 -4.09 -20.87
C THR A 249 -5.92 -4.87 -22.16
N ASP A 250 -4.67 -5.15 -22.52
CA ASP A 250 -4.31 -5.90 -23.73
C ASP A 250 -4.95 -7.29 -23.75
N GLY A 251 -4.80 -8.06 -22.66
CA GLY A 251 -5.38 -9.40 -22.56
C GLY A 251 -6.89 -9.45 -22.33
N GLU A 252 -7.52 -8.36 -21.92
CA GLU A 252 -8.98 -8.23 -21.79
C GLU A 252 -9.64 -7.66 -23.05
N TRP A 253 -8.84 -7.07 -23.94
CA TRP A 253 -9.28 -6.47 -25.20
C TRP A 253 -9.44 -7.50 -26.32
N ASP A 254 -8.56 -8.50 -26.35
CA ASP A 254 -8.54 -9.60 -27.32
C ASP A 254 -9.56 -10.72 -27.00
#